data_AF-A0A3M2MBS4-F1
#
_entry.id   AF-A0A3M2MBS4-F1
#
_cell.length_a   1.000
_cell.length_b   1.000
_cell.length_c   1.000
_cell.angle_alpha   90.00
_cell.angle_beta   90.00
_cell.angle_gamma   90.00
#
_symmetry.space_group_name_H-M   'P 1'
#
loop_
_entity.id
_entity.type
_entity.pdbx_description
1 polymer ?
#
loop_
_entity_poly.entity_id
_entity_poly.type
_entity_poly.pdbx_seq_one_letter_code
_entity_poly.pdbx_strand_id
1 'polypeptide(L)'
;MGAGSHAEIGQVWPRDGHIRILGTIVSGGSPDGAPVDEPWMLRLTSRERRKAPVPSVTERIVNRLKRSMTRTAERTPSRLYFPVATDGPHFEAVVPVRDLAVRDALPREHWDLHLVSARGGRRLALRVGRHHDDMPGKKKIVFFPEQTEAGVAVLPYYTDGDHLSVRSARRATGE
;
A
#
# COMPACT_ATOMS: atom_id res chain seq x y z
N MET A 1 -8.98 16.59 20.56
CA MET A 1 -9.37 16.03 19.25
C MET A 1 -9.65 14.56 19.48
N GLY A 2 -10.87 14.07 19.23
CA GLY A 2 -11.14 12.64 19.35
C GLY A 2 -10.23 11.88 18.38
N ALA A 3 -9.51 10.86 18.86
CA ALA A 3 -8.61 10.09 18.02
C ALA A 3 -9.42 9.46 16.88
N GLY A 4 -9.16 9.90 15.64
CA GLY A 4 -9.83 9.39 14.46
C GLY A 4 -9.53 7.91 14.24
N SER A 5 -10.42 7.20 13.53
CA SER A 5 -10.19 5.79 13.23
C SER A 5 -8.96 5.59 12.35
N HIS A 6 -8.10 4.66 12.72
CA HIS A 6 -6.88 4.32 11.98
C HIS A 6 -6.50 2.85 12.22
N ALA A 7 -5.52 2.37 11.47
CA ALA A 7 -4.91 1.07 11.69
C ALA A 7 -3.53 1.29 12.32
N GLU A 8 -3.41 0.97 13.60
CA GLU A 8 -2.21 1.16 14.40
C GLU A 8 -1.27 -0.02 14.21
N ILE A 9 -0.03 0.25 13.80
CA ILE A 9 0.98 -0.77 13.53
C ILE A 9 1.67 -1.18 14.83
N GLY A 10 1.69 -2.48 15.10
CA GLY A 10 2.55 -3.07 16.12
C GLY A 10 3.91 -3.46 15.55
N GLN A 11 3.94 -4.13 14.38
CA GLN A 11 5.16 -4.65 13.77
C GLN A 11 5.13 -4.64 12.25
N VAL A 12 6.31 -4.51 11.64
CA VAL A 12 6.53 -4.65 10.19
C VAL A 12 7.77 -5.52 9.97
N TRP A 13 7.63 -6.54 9.13
CA TRP A 13 8.67 -7.53 8.84
C TRP A 13 8.88 -7.63 7.32
N PRO A 14 9.83 -6.86 6.75
CA PRO A 14 10.18 -6.93 5.34
C PRO A 14 11.30 -7.95 5.14
N ARG A 15 10.95 -9.20 4.88
CA ARG A 15 11.89 -10.30 4.66
C ARG A 15 11.28 -11.38 3.76
N ASP A 16 12.14 -12.23 3.21
CA ASP A 16 11.75 -13.44 2.48
C ASP A 16 10.80 -13.18 1.30
N GLY A 17 10.98 -12.05 0.60
CA GLY A 17 10.15 -11.65 -0.53
C GLY A 17 8.76 -11.11 -0.14
N HIS A 18 8.55 -10.82 1.15
CA HIS A 18 7.28 -10.34 1.67
C HIS A 18 7.48 -9.13 2.60
N ILE A 19 6.43 -8.34 2.75
CA ILE A 19 6.29 -7.32 3.79
C ILE A 19 5.06 -7.73 4.61
N ARG A 20 5.31 -8.31 5.79
CA ARG A 20 4.25 -8.65 6.74
C ARG A 20 4.02 -7.48 7.69
N ILE A 21 2.77 -7.10 7.88
CA ILE A 21 2.34 -5.96 8.69
C ILE A 21 1.32 -6.47 9.70
N LEU A 22 1.61 -6.24 10.97
CA LEU A 22 0.77 -6.64 12.09
C LEU A 22 0.34 -5.39 12.86
N GLY A 23 -0.91 -5.35 13.28
CA GLY A 23 -1.41 -4.19 14.02
C GLY A 23 -2.81 -4.39 14.60
N THR A 24 -3.38 -3.26 15.01
CA THR A 24 -4.68 -3.18 15.66
C THR A 24 -5.52 -2.11 14.97
N ILE A 25 -6.78 -2.41 14.68
CA ILE A 25 -7.77 -1.46 14.21
C ILE A 25 -8.22 -0.62 15.40
N VAL A 26 -8.14 0.71 15.28
CA VAL A 26 -8.49 1.64 16.34
C VAL A 26 -9.61 2.55 15.85
N SER A 27 -10.66 2.71 16.64
CA SER A 27 -11.76 3.65 16.40
C SER A 27 -12.06 4.42 17.68
N GLY A 28 -12.15 5.76 17.59
CA GLY A 28 -12.39 6.60 18.76
C GLY A 28 -11.31 6.46 19.85
N GLY A 29 -10.09 6.07 19.47
CA GLY A 29 -8.96 5.86 20.38
C GLY A 29 -8.93 4.51 21.09
N SER A 30 -9.88 3.60 20.82
CA SER A 30 -9.91 2.25 21.40
C SER A 30 -9.79 1.17 20.32
N PRO A 31 -9.25 -0.02 20.64
CA PRO A 31 -9.28 -1.16 19.74
C PRO A 31 -10.71 -1.48 19.27
N ASP A 32 -10.88 -1.72 17.97
CA ASP A 32 -12.18 -1.93 17.33
C ASP A 32 -12.16 -3.26 16.55
N GLY A 33 -12.82 -4.26 17.13
CA GLY A 33 -13.07 -5.56 16.51
C GLY A 33 -14.52 -5.74 16.05
N ALA A 34 -15.29 -4.65 15.91
CA ALA A 34 -16.69 -4.78 15.50
C ALA A 34 -16.79 -5.39 14.09
N PRO A 35 -17.82 -6.21 13.84
CA PRO A 35 -18.00 -6.84 12.54
C PRO A 35 -18.13 -5.81 11.43
N VAL A 36 -17.76 -6.25 10.23
CA VAL A 36 -17.81 -5.48 8.99
C VAL A 36 -18.62 -6.26 7.96
N ASP A 37 -19.19 -5.53 7.00
CA ASP A 37 -20.02 -6.08 5.93
C ASP A 37 -19.14 -6.79 4.88
N GLU A 38 -17.90 -6.35 4.72
CA GLU A 38 -16.92 -6.88 3.77
C GLU A 38 -15.61 -7.21 4.49
N PRO A 39 -14.90 -8.29 4.12
CA PRO A 39 -13.60 -8.59 4.71
C PRO A 39 -12.62 -7.44 4.49
N TRP A 40 -11.72 -7.25 5.44
CA TRP A 40 -10.70 -6.21 5.35
C TRP A 40 -9.74 -6.49 4.18
N MET A 41 -9.42 -5.42 3.44
CA MET A 41 -8.40 -5.44 2.41
C MET A 41 -7.35 -4.36 2.70
N LEU A 42 -6.08 -4.70 2.49
CA LEU A 42 -5.00 -3.73 2.48
C LEU A 42 -4.91 -3.14 1.07
N ARG A 43 -5.24 -1.85 0.95
CA ARG A 43 -5.14 -1.09 -0.29
C ARG A 43 -3.85 -0.30 -0.30
N LEU A 44 -3.00 -0.56 -1.29
CA LEU A 44 -1.84 0.28 -1.61
C LEU A 44 -2.23 1.21 -2.76
N THR A 45 -2.00 2.51 -2.61
CA THR A 45 -2.30 3.52 -3.64
C THR A 45 -1.02 4.22 -4.08
N SER A 46 -0.72 4.17 -5.37
CA SER A 46 0.42 4.86 -5.96
C SER A 46 0.19 6.37 -5.96
N ARG A 47 1.19 7.14 -5.54
CA ARG A 47 1.16 8.61 -5.60
C ARG A 47 1.48 9.13 -6.99
N GLU A 48 2.31 8.41 -7.74
CA GLU A 48 2.83 8.83 -9.05
C GLU A 48 1.91 8.37 -10.19
N ARG A 49 1.27 7.20 -10.05
CA ARG A 49 0.28 6.73 -11.04
C ARG A 49 -1.05 7.43 -10.80
N ARG A 50 -1.17 8.66 -11.31
CA ARG A 50 -2.47 9.33 -11.41
C ARG A 50 -3.44 8.43 -12.16
N LYS A 51 -4.69 8.38 -11.69
CA LYS A 51 -5.80 7.72 -12.38
C LYS A 51 -5.83 8.28 -13.81
N ALA A 52 -5.52 7.47 -14.82
CA ALA A 52 -5.56 7.94 -16.19
C ALA A 52 -6.96 8.53 -16.46
N PRO A 53 -7.07 9.71 -17.10
CA PRO A 53 -8.36 10.20 -17.57
C PRO A 53 -9.05 9.10 -18.37
N VAL A 54 -10.37 8.94 -18.23
CA VAL A 54 -11.12 8.02 -19.09
C VAL A 54 -10.87 8.47 -20.53
N PRO A 55 -10.20 7.66 -21.38
CA PRO A 55 -9.86 8.11 -22.72
C PRO A 55 -11.15 8.37 -23.50
N SER A 56 -11.13 9.47 -24.25
CA SER A 56 -12.19 9.83 -25.18
C SER A 56 -12.43 8.69 -26.18
N VAL A 57 -13.62 8.63 -26.79
CA VAL A 57 -13.96 7.58 -27.77
C VAL A 57 -12.94 7.51 -28.90
N THR A 58 -12.46 8.66 -29.37
CA THR A 58 -11.41 8.81 -30.39
C THR A 58 -10.06 8.25 -29.92
N GLU A 59 -9.64 8.53 -28.68
CA GLU A 59 -8.40 7.97 -28.12
C GLU A 59 -8.49 6.45 -27.88
N ARG A 60 -9.67 5.90 -27.61
CA ARG A 60 -9.85 4.44 -27.48
C ARG A 60 -9.54 3.71 -28.78
N ILE A 61 -9.92 4.28 -29.92
CA ILE A 61 -9.69 3.70 -31.25
C ILE A 61 -8.18 3.70 -31.55
N VAL A 62 -7.50 4.83 -31.33
CA VAL A 62 -6.04 4.96 -31.53
C VAL A 62 -5.27 4.03 -30.59
N ASN A 63 -5.68 3.94 -29.31
CA ASN A 63 -5.03 3.08 -28.33
C ASN A 63 -5.28 1.58 -28.56
N ARG A 64 -6.36 1.20 -29.27
CA ARG A 64 -6.61 -0.19 -29.69
C ARG A 64 -5.64 -0.60 -30.81
N LEU A 65 -5.43 0.27 -31.79
CA LEU A 65 -4.45 0.05 -32.87
C LEU A 65 -3.02 -0.05 -32.33
N LYS A 66 -2.61 0.83 -31.42
CA LYS A 66 -1.26 0.77 -30.82
C LYS A 66 -1.03 -0.49 -29.96
N ARG A 67 -2.05 -0.96 -29.23
CA ARG A 67 -1.99 -2.21 -28.44
C ARG A 67 -2.04 -3.49 -29.27
N SER A 68 -2.58 -3.43 -30.48
CA SER A 68 -2.52 -4.56 -31.41
C SER A 68 -1.11 -4.79 -31.96
N MET A 69 -0.26 -3.75 -31.97
CA MET A 69 1.09 -3.80 -32.54
C MET A 69 2.18 -3.96 -31.47
N THR A 70 1.86 -3.76 -30.20
CA THR A 70 2.76 -3.98 -29.07
C THR A 70 2.17 -5.06 -28.19
N ARG A 71 2.88 -6.18 -27.99
CA ARG A 71 2.51 -7.22 -27.01
C ARG A 71 2.62 -6.58 -25.62
N THR A 72 1.58 -5.85 -25.20
CA THR A 72 1.58 -5.01 -24.01
C THR A 72 1.70 -5.90 -22.78
N ALA A 73 2.84 -5.83 -22.09
CA ALA A 73 2.85 -6.15 -20.67
C ALA A 73 1.78 -5.28 -19.99
N GLU A 74 0.89 -5.90 -19.22
CA GLU A 74 -0.15 -5.17 -18.51
C GLU A 74 0.50 -4.12 -17.61
N ARG A 75 0.05 -2.87 -17.73
CA ARG A 75 0.49 -1.77 -16.87
C ARG A 75 0.07 -2.07 -15.44
N THR A 76 0.96 -1.86 -14.49
CA THR A 76 0.62 -1.98 -13.08
C THR A 76 -0.47 -0.96 -12.72
N PRO A 77 -1.58 -1.38 -12.09
CA PRO A 77 -2.65 -0.48 -11.71
C PRO A 77 -2.17 0.52 -10.66
N SER A 78 -2.84 1.68 -10.57
CA SER A 78 -2.53 2.68 -9.52
C SER A 78 -2.94 2.24 -8.11
N ARG A 79 -3.59 1.08 -7.99
CA ARG A 79 -4.03 0.50 -6.71
C ARG A 79 -3.82 -1.00 -6.71
N LEU A 80 -3.27 -1.50 -5.61
CA LEU A 80 -3.15 -2.92 -5.33
C LEU A 80 -3.98 -3.24 -4.08
N TYR A 81 -4.51 -4.47 -4.02
CA TYR A 81 -5.36 -4.93 -2.94
C TYR A 81 -4.88 -6.31 -2.48
N PHE A 82 -4.66 -6.44 -1.17
CA PHE A 82 -4.27 -7.70 -0.55
C PHE A 82 -5.27 -8.06 0.55
N PRO A 83 -5.63 -9.34 0.70
CA PRO A 83 -6.49 -9.77 1.79
C PRO A 83 -5.83 -9.51 3.15
N VAL A 84 -6.64 -9.23 4.17
CA VAL A 84 -6.20 -9.00 5.53
C VAL A 84 -6.90 -9.99 6.44
N ALA A 85 -6.12 -10.78 7.16
CA ALA A 85 -6.64 -11.64 8.22
C ALA A 85 -6.93 -10.78 9.45
N THR A 86 -8.04 -11.04 10.13
CA THR A 86 -8.39 -10.34 11.37
C THR A 86 -8.79 -11.31 12.47
N ASP A 87 -8.35 -11.00 13.68
CA ASP A 87 -8.76 -11.68 14.92
C ASP A 87 -9.14 -10.60 15.94
N GLY A 88 -10.45 -10.43 16.16
CA GLY A 88 -10.99 -9.29 16.89
C GLY A 88 -10.50 -7.96 16.30
N PRO A 89 -9.82 -7.10 17.09
CA PRO A 89 -9.28 -5.84 16.60
C PRO A 89 -7.91 -6.00 15.91
N HIS A 90 -7.28 -7.17 15.98
CA HIS A 90 -5.95 -7.39 15.41
C HIS A 90 -6.04 -7.71 13.93
N PHE A 91 -5.04 -7.27 13.17
CA PHE A 91 -4.94 -7.56 11.75
C PHE A 91 -3.55 -8.04 11.35
N GLU A 92 -3.52 -8.89 10.33
CA GLU A 92 -2.32 -9.28 9.61
C GLU A 92 -2.53 -9.05 8.11
N ALA A 93 -1.61 -8.31 7.50
CA ALA A 93 -1.53 -8.13 6.06
C ALA A 93 -0.17 -8.58 5.54
N VAL A 94 -0.16 -9.23 4.37
CA VAL A 94 1.08 -9.66 3.71
C VAL A 94 1.10 -9.10 2.30
N VAL A 95 2.17 -8.36 1.98
CA VAL A 95 2.39 -7.78 0.65
C VAL A 95 3.58 -8.49 0.00
N PRO A 96 3.41 -9.22 -1.11
CA PRO A 96 4.51 -9.77 -1.88
C PRO A 96 5.36 -8.65 -2.49
N VAL A 97 6.68 -8.73 -2.35
CA VAL A 97 7.64 -7.76 -2.92
C VAL A 97 7.51 -7.72 -4.44
N ARG A 98 7.31 -8.87 -5.07
CA ARG A 98 7.12 -9.03 -6.53
C ARG A 98 6.01 -8.18 -7.11
N ASP A 99 4.94 -7.96 -6.34
CA ASP A 99 3.78 -7.19 -6.79
C ASP A 99 4.05 -5.67 -6.73
N LEU A 100 5.10 -5.27 -6.00
CA LEU A 100 5.63 -3.89 -5.94
C LEU A 100 6.87 -3.68 -6.82
N ALA A 101 7.55 -4.77 -7.18
CA ALA A 101 8.73 -4.82 -8.06
C ALA A 101 8.34 -4.98 -9.54
N VAL A 102 7.40 -4.16 -9.99
CA VAL A 102 6.80 -4.29 -11.32
C VAL A 102 7.74 -3.83 -12.43
N ARG A 103 7.73 -4.53 -13.57
CA ARG A 103 8.64 -4.23 -14.71
C ARG A 103 8.42 -2.86 -15.34
N ASP A 104 7.21 -2.33 -15.22
CA ASP A 104 6.85 -0.96 -15.62
C ASP A 104 6.95 0.02 -14.45
N ALA A 105 7.67 -0.31 -13.37
CA ALA A 105 7.91 0.57 -12.24
C ALA A 105 8.47 1.89 -12.75
N LEU A 106 7.94 3.01 -12.27
CA LEU A 106 8.54 4.32 -12.52
C LEU A 106 9.96 4.35 -11.90
N PRO A 107 10.83 5.31 -12.28
CA PRO A 107 12.15 5.44 -11.64
C PRO A 107 12.07 5.44 -10.11
N ARG A 108 10.99 6.03 -9.59
CA ARG A 108 10.59 5.99 -8.18
C ARG A 108 9.07 6.04 -8.08
N GLU A 109 8.53 5.26 -7.16
CA GLU A 109 7.10 5.16 -6.88
C GLU A 109 6.86 5.00 -5.38
N HIS A 110 5.82 5.64 -4.84
CA HIS A 110 5.43 5.56 -3.45
C HIS A 110 4.00 5.03 -3.33
N TRP A 111 3.85 4.05 -2.47
CA TRP A 111 2.60 3.37 -2.18
C TRP A 111 2.11 3.73 -0.79
N ASP A 112 0.90 4.26 -0.73
CA ASP A 112 0.20 4.63 0.48
C ASP A 112 -0.76 3.54 0.94
N LEU A 113 -0.63 3.10 2.19
CA LEU A 113 -1.34 1.95 2.73
C LEU A 113 -2.60 2.39 3.51
N HIS A 114 -3.72 1.73 3.21
CA HIS A 114 -4.96 1.86 3.96
C HIS A 114 -5.59 0.48 4.17
N LEU A 115 -6.18 0.23 5.35
CA LEU A 115 -7.17 -0.82 5.50
C LEU A 115 -8.52 -0.30 5.00
N VAL A 116 -9.18 -1.07 4.13
CA VAL A 116 -10.49 -0.72 3.59
C VAL A 116 -11.48 -1.85 3.81
N SER A 117 -12.72 -1.48 4.11
CA SER A 117 -13.86 -2.38 4.33
C SER A 117 -15.16 -1.56 4.26
N ALA A 118 -16.30 -2.16 4.57
CA ALA A 118 -17.59 -1.50 4.75
C ALA A 118 -18.23 -1.92 6.08
N ARG A 119 -18.91 -1.01 6.77
CA ARG A 119 -19.69 -1.30 7.99
C ARG A 119 -20.98 -0.50 7.97
N GLY A 120 -22.13 -1.18 8.08
CA GLY A 120 -23.44 -0.53 8.00
C GLY A 120 -23.63 0.25 6.69
N GLY A 121 -23.12 -0.28 5.58
CA GLY A 121 -23.16 0.35 4.26
C GLY A 121 -22.20 1.55 4.08
N ARG A 122 -21.41 1.91 5.10
CA ARG A 122 -20.42 3.00 5.03
C ARG A 122 -19.04 2.43 4.75
N ARG A 123 -18.35 3.01 3.76
CA ARG A 123 -16.96 2.65 3.46
C ARG A 123 -16.03 3.13 4.57
N LEU A 124 -15.18 2.22 5.03
CA LEU A 124 -14.08 2.48 5.93
C LEU A 124 -12.78 2.56 5.12
N ALA A 125 -11.95 3.55 5.43
CA ALA A 125 -10.62 3.69 4.85
C ALA A 125 -9.67 4.23 5.92
N LEU A 126 -9.01 3.30 6.61
CA LEU A 126 -8.17 3.58 7.76
C LEU A 126 -6.73 3.68 7.30
N ARG A 127 -6.07 4.82 7.56
CA ARG A 127 -4.66 4.97 7.23
C ARG A 127 -3.83 4.06 8.14
N VAL A 128 -2.89 3.34 7.56
CA VAL A 128 -1.97 2.44 8.28
C VAL A 128 -0.77 3.26 8.76
N GLY A 129 -0.54 3.28 10.06
CA GLY A 129 0.52 4.08 10.69
C GLY A 129 0.78 3.69 12.13
N ARG A 130 1.72 4.35 12.79
CA ARG A 130 2.03 4.12 14.21
C ARG A 130 2.03 5.46 14.93
N HIS A 131 1.04 5.71 15.77
CA HIS A 131 0.78 7.02 16.38
C HIS A 131 0.80 6.98 17.91
N HIS A 132 0.64 5.83 18.55
CA HIS A 132 0.45 5.70 20.01
C HIS A 132 1.64 5.05 20.74
N ASP A 133 2.88 5.26 20.27
CA ASP A 133 4.08 4.62 20.82
C ASP A 133 5.08 5.59 21.47
N ASP A 134 4.65 6.82 21.78
CA ASP A 134 5.48 7.92 22.33
C ASP A 134 6.74 8.26 21.51
N MET A 135 6.85 7.78 20.26
CA MET A 135 8.00 7.98 19.38
C MET A 135 7.60 8.85 18.16
N PRO A 136 7.54 10.18 18.29
CA PRO A 136 7.25 11.04 17.14
C PRO A 136 8.42 11.05 16.14
N GLY A 137 8.12 11.30 14.86
CA GLY A 137 9.15 11.50 13.83
C GLY A 137 9.85 10.21 13.40
N LYS A 138 9.09 9.12 13.33
CA LYS A 138 9.60 7.74 13.14
C LYS A 138 10.43 7.57 11.88
N LYS A 139 10.15 8.37 10.86
CA LYS A 139 10.90 8.39 9.60
C LYS A 139 12.42 8.50 9.77
N LYS A 140 12.91 9.17 10.81
CA LYS A 140 14.35 9.33 11.09
C LYS A 140 14.91 8.30 12.07
N ILE A 141 14.05 7.50 12.70
CA ILE A 141 14.40 6.62 13.82
C ILE A 141 14.28 5.14 13.40
N VAL A 142 13.23 4.82 12.64
CA VAL A 142 12.92 3.45 12.22
C VAL A 142 13.39 3.23 10.78
N PHE A 143 14.29 2.28 10.63
CA PHE A 143 14.79 1.83 9.33
C PHE A 143 14.38 0.40 9.10
N PHE A 144 13.78 0.14 7.93
CA PHE A 144 13.44 -1.20 7.49
C PHE A 144 14.48 -1.70 6.50
N PRO A 145 14.81 -3.01 6.49
CA PRO A 145 15.63 -3.57 5.44
C PRO A 145 14.94 -3.41 4.08
N GLU A 146 15.73 -2.99 3.08
CA GLU A 146 15.31 -2.96 1.69
C GLU A 146 15.38 -4.37 1.09
N GLN A 147 14.40 -4.72 0.26
CA GLN A 147 14.40 -5.95 -0.52
C GLN A 147 14.49 -5.59 -2.01
N THR A 148 15.30 -6.33 -2.77
CA THR A 148 15.43 -6.12 -4.22
C THR A 148 14.86 -7.31 -4.97
N GLU A 149 14.02 -7.03 -5.95
CA GLU A 149 13.46 -8.05 -6.85
C GLU A 149 13.41 -7.49 -8.27
N ALA A 150 13.82 -8.29 -9.26
CA ALA A 150 13.84 -7.90 -10.68
C ALA A 150 14.46 -6.51 -10.96
N GLY A 151 15.51 -6.12 -10.22
CA GLY A 151 16.17 -4.81 -10.36
C GLY A 151 15.42 -3.63 -9.73
N VAL A 152 14.33 -3.89 -9.00
CA VAL A 152 13.56 -2.89 -8.26
C VAL A 152 13.79 -3.07 -6.77
N ALA A 153 14.27 -2.01 -6.14
CA ALA A 153 14.37 -1.89 -4.69
C ALA A 153 13.01 -1.53 -4.08
N VAL A 154 12.57 -2.29 -3.08
CA VAL A 154 11.32 -2.11 -2.35
C VAL A 154 11.63 -1.88 -0.87
N LEU A 155 11.24 -0.72 -0.36
CA LEU A 155 11.59 -0.23 0.97
C LEU A 155 10.36 0.32 1.71
N PRO A 156 9.89 -0.34 2.79
CA PRO A 156 8.96 0.27 3.72
C PRO A 156 9.60 1.46 4.44
N TYR A 157 8.81 2.48 4.73
CA TYR A 157 9.26 3.63 5.52
C TYR A 157 8.07 4.34 6.17
N TYR A 158 8.33 5.05 7.27
CA TYR A 158 7.35 5.95 7.85
C TYR A 158 7.40 7.33 7.18
N THR A 159 6.25 7.92 6.93
CA THR A 159 6.13 9.31 6.46
C THR A 159 6.35 10.30 7.60
N ASP A 160 6.37 11.60 7.30
CA ASP A 160 6.46 12.64 8.34
C ASP A 160 5.22 12.69 9.25
N GLY A 161 4.10 12.09 8.82
CA GLY A 161 2.89 11.90 9.64
C GLY A 161 2.82 10.53 10.32
N ASP A 162 3.95 9.82 10.44
CA ASP A 162 4.07 8.48 11.03
C ASP A 162 3.14 7.42 10.40
N HIS A 163 2.79 7.60 9.12
CA HIS A 163 2.09 6.59 8.34
C HIS A 163 3.07 5.67 7.64
N LEU A 164 2.74 4.39 7.53
CA LEU A 164 3.54 3.46 6.74
C LEU A 164 3.26 3.66 5.25
N SER A 165 4.33 3.76 4.49
CA SER A 165 4.34 3.77 3.03
C SER A 165 5.42 2.82 2.53
N VAL A 166 5.35 2.45 1.25
CA VAL A 166 6.40 1.66 0.60
C VAL A 166 6.95 2.42 -0.60
N ARG A 167 8.27 2.48 -0.72
CA ARG A 167 8.96 3.01 -1.89
C ARG A 167 9.38 1.86 -2.79
N SER A 168 9.03 1.93 -4.07
CA SER A 168 9.61 1.12 -5.13
C SER A 168 10.53 2.01 -5.98
N ALA A 169 11.77 1.61 -6.23
CA ALA A 169 12.69 2.36 -7.07
C ALA A 169 13.51 1.42 -7.95
N ARG A 170 13.61 1.71 -9.25
CA ARG A 170 14.55 0.98 -10.09
C ARG A 170 15.97 1.31 -9.63
N ARG A 171 16.79 0.29 -9.43
CA ARG A 171 18.22 0.52 -9.37
C ARG A 171 18.74 0.65 -10.80
N ALA A 172 19.54 1.67 -11.05
CA ALA A 172 20.39 1.64 -12.22
C ALA A 172 21.26 0.39 -12.08
N THR A 173 21.24 -0.50 -13.08
CA THR A 173 22.26 -1.52 -13.20
C THR A 173 23.58 -0.75 -13.25
N GLY A 174 24.42 -0.89 -12.22
CA GLY A 174 25.77 -0.39 -12.31
C GLY A 174 26.48 -1.20 -13.39
N GLU A 175 26.85 -0.54 -14.48
CA GLU A 175 28.05 -0.90 -15.26
C GLU A 175 29.25 -0.19 -14.64
#